data_AF-A0A967YCB0-F1
#
_entry.id   AF-A0A967YCB0-F1
#
_cell.length_a   1.000
_cell.length_b   1.000
_cell.length_c   1.000
_cell.angle_alpha   90.00
_cell.angle_beta   90.00
_cell.angle_gamma   90.00
#
_symmetry.space_group_name_H-M   'P 1'
#
loop_
_entity.id
_entity.type
_entity.pdbx_description
1 polymer ?
#
loop_
_entity_poly.entity_id
_entity_poly.type
_entity_poly.pdbx_seq_one_letter_code
_entity_poly.pdbx_strand_id
1 'polypeptide(L)'
;TGLYPILHFAPNDETSRFNFQECLMYQLNLGGNFVAERLYDGRRLAGFSQIPWQNYDIVRDRDDFKLKYRIRSSGEQIVLNRDQVLHIPGPSTDGLIGMSLLTYAAAAIRLGTTYDQFGQQFYKNGALSSGVFEAEQFYKDEAYNRLKEDLRKNYTGLMNAGKPMLLE
;
A
#
# COMPACT_ATOMS: atom_id res chain seq x y z
N THR A 1 23.04 32.72 5.11
CA THR A 1 23.20 31.34 5.61
C THR A 1 23.07 30.38 4.46
N GLY A 2 23.96 29.40 4.37
CA GLY A 2 23.92 28.39 3.31
C GLY A 2 22.73 27.44 3.45
N LEU A 3 22.43 26.69 2.39
CA LEU A 3 21.37 25.67 2.33
C LEU A 3 21.62 24.49 3.31
N TYR A 4 22.90 24.16 3.54
CA TYR A 4 23.33 23.03 4.37
C TYR A 4 22.77 23.08 5.81
N PRO A 5 22.94 24.16 6.60
CA PRO A 5 22.42 24.19 7.98
C PRO A 5 20.89 24.07 8.06
N ILE A 6 20.14 24.55 7.08
CA ILE A 6 18.67 24.48 7.09
C ILE A 6 18.20 23.03 6.94
N LEU A 7 18.78 22.29 5.98
CA LEU A 7 18.45 20.88 5.79
C LEU A 7 19.10 19.96 6.85
N HIS A 8 20.14 20.43 7.53
CA HIS A 8 20.94 19.62 8.46
C HIS A 8 20.58 19.81 9.94
N PHE A 9 19.91 20.89 10.33
CA PHE A 9 19.56 21.12 11.74
C PHE A 9 18.04 21.10 11.99
N ALA A 10 17.29 22.00 11.35
CA ALA A 10 15.84 22.03 11.42
C ALA A 10 15.29 22.76 10.18
N PRO A 11 14.50 22.09 9.33
CA PRO A 11 13.94 22.71 8.14
C PRO A 11 12.84 23.73 8.47
N ASN A 12 12.17 23.59 9.61
CA ASN A 12 11.24 24.56 10.20
C ASN A 12 11.14 24.32 11.72
N ASP A 13 10.39 25.17 12.42
CA ASP A 13 10.25 25.12 13.89
C ASP A 13 9.40 23.93 14.39
N GLU A 14 8.60 23.32 13.51
CA GLU A 14 7.66 22.24 13.87
C GLU A 14 8.22 20.84 13.61
N THR A 15 9.18 20.72 12.68
CA THR A 15 9.65 19.44 12.17
C THR A 15 11.15 19.30 12.36
N SER A 16 11.55 18.21 13.04
CA SER A 16 12.96 17.83 13.16
C SER A 16 13.54 17.43 11.79
N ARG A 17 14.87 17.49 11.65
CA ARG A 17 15.57 16.97 10.47
C ARG A 17 15.14 15.54 10.10
N PHE A 18 15.02 14.67 11.10
CA PHE A 18 14.69 13.26 10.88
C PHE A 18 13.29 13.12 10.29
N ASN A 19 12.30 13.76 10.92
CA ASN A 19 10.90 13.72 10.46
C ASN A 19 10.77 14.32 9.05
N PHE A 20 11.57 15.33 8.72
CA PHE A 20 11.56 15.90 7.37
C PHE A 20 12.07 14.93 6.31
N GLN A 21 13.19 14.24 6.59
CA GLN A 21 13.75 13.24 5.68
C GLN A 21 12.83 12.02 5.55
N GLU A 22 12.23 11.59 6.65
CA GLU A 22 11.25 10.51 6.67
C GLU A 22 10.02 10.88 5.83
N CYS A 23 9.44 12.07 6.04
CA CYS A 23 8.33 12.59 5.25
C CYS A 23 8.68 12.66 3.77
N LEU A 24 9.88 13.15 3.43
CA LEU A 24 10.38 13.17 2.06
C LEU A 24 10.33 11.78 1.43
N MET A 25 10.85 10.76 2.12
CA MET A 25 10.83 9.39 1.63
C MET A 25 9.40 8.86 1.44
N TYR A 26 8.49 9.12 2.38
CA TYR A 26 7.09 8.72 2.23
C TYR A 26 6.43 9.39 1.02
N GLN A 27 6.61 10.69 0.84
CA GLN A 27 6.02 11.41 -0.28
C GLN A 27 6.55 10.93 -1.63
N LEU A 28 7.85 10.63 -1.74
CA LEU A 28 8.42 10.02 -2.95
C LEU A 28 7.80 8.66 -3.27
N ASN A 29 7.60 7.80 -2.26
CA ASN A 29 7.05 6.46 -2.50
C ASN A 29 5.54 6.48 -2.79
N LEU A 30 4.80 7.35 -2.11
CA LEU A 30 3.33 7.43 -2.21
C LEU A 30 2.87 8.29 -3.39
N GLY A 31 3.42 9.49 -3.54
CA GLY A 31 3.02 10.48 -4.55
C GLY A 31 4.02 10.66 -5.70
N GLY A 32 5.16 9.97 -5.66
CA GLY A 32 6.21 10.06 -6.69
C GLY A 32 7.09 11.30 -6.59
N ASN A 33 6.68 12.31 -5.81
CA ASN A 33 7.35 13.59 -5.74
C ASN A 33 7.40 14.07 -4.29
N PHE A 34 8.43 14.85 -3.97
CA PHE A 34 8.46 15.64 -2.76
C PHE A 34 8.46 17.12 -3.14
N VAL A 35 7.57 17.89 -2.52
CA VAL A 35 7.45 19.34 -2.69
C VAL A 35 7.44 19.99 -1.32
N ALA A 36 8.29 20.98 -1.13
CA ALA A 36 8.25 21.88 0.01
C ALA A 36 8.33 23.33 -0.46
N GLU A 37 7.51 24.20 0.12
CA GLU A 37 7.59 25.64 -0.11
C GLU A 37 8.81 26.21 0.61
N ARG A 38 9.51 27.15 -0.04
CA ARG A 38 10.64 27.87 0.55
C ARG A 38 10.11 29.01 1.41
N LEU A 39 10.46 28.99 2.69
CA LEU A 39 10.14 30.07 3.63
C LEU A 39 11.28 31.07 3.64
N TYR A 40 10.98 32.35 3.49
CA TYR A 40 11.97 33.42 3.48
C TYR A 40 11.74 34.38 4.66
N ASP A 41 12.85 34.78 5.29
CA ASP A 41 12.91 35.93 6.20
C ASP A 41 13.61 37.07 5.46
N GLY A 42 12.81 38.00 4.93
CA GLY A 42 13.25 39.00 3.96
C GLY A 42 13.81 38.35 2.69
N ARG A 43 15.11 38.54 2.43
CA ARG A 43 15.81 37.91 1.28
C ARG A 43 16.53 36.61 1.62
N ARG A 44 16.53 36.22 2.90
CA ARG A 44 17.26 35.06 3.39
C ARG A 44 16.32 33.86 3.44
N LEU A 45 16.74 32.74 2.86
CA LEU A 45 16.02 31.47 3.05
C LEU A 45 16.05 31.11 4.54
N ALA A 46 14.88 31.00 5.13
CA ALA A 46 14.66 30.69 6.54
C ALA A 46 14.38 29.21 6.76
N GLY A 47 13.66 28.56 5.83
CA GLY A 47 13.26 27.17 6.00
C GLY A 47 12.48 26.58 4.83
N PHE A 48 11.86 25.43 5.09
CA PHE A 48 10.99 24.70 4.18
C PHE A 48 9.71 24.26 4.88
N SER A 49 8.57 24.48 4.23
CA SER A 49 7.28 23.93 4.66
C SER A 49 6.90 22.78 3.74
N GLN A 50 6.81 21.55 4.24
CA GLN A 50 6.45 20.41 3.39
C GLN A 50 4.98 20.48 3.02
N ILE A 51 4.67 20.14 1.78
CA ILE A 51 3.30 20.09 1.30
C ILE A 51 2.95 18.61 1.11
N PRO A 52 1.88 18.08 1.71
CA PRO A 52 1.46 16.70 1.49
C PRO A 52 1.20 16.43 0.00
N TRP A 53 1.55 15.23 -0.47
CA TRP A 53 1.44 14.87 -1.89
C TRP A 53 0.00 14.93 -2.43
N GLN A 54 -1.00 14.80 -1.56
CA GLN A 54 -2.42 14.93 -1.91
C GLN A 54 -2.84 16.39 -2.16
N ASN A 55 -2.05 17.35 -1.70
CA ASN A 55 -2.40 18.77 -1.69
C ASN A 55 -1.72 19.55 -2.82
N TYR A 56 -1.05 18.91 -3.77
CA TYR A 56 -0.53 19.60 -4.94
C TYR A 56 -0.64 18.79 -6.22
N ASP A 57 -0.58 19.49 -7.35
CA ASP A 57 -0.32 18.93 -8.68
C ASP A 57 0.88 19.65 -9.31
N ILE A 58 1.75 18.87 -9.97
CA ILE A 58 2.87 19.41 -10.73
C ILE A 58 2.49 19.31 -12.21
N VAL A 59 2.48 20.44 -12.89
CA VAL A 59 2.17 20.50 -14.32
C VAL A 59 3.27 21.23 -15.07
N ARG A 60 3.57 20.77 -16.28
CA ARG A 60 4.41 21.53 -17.20
C ARG A 60 3.51 22.39 -18.07
N ASP A 61 3.65 23.70 -17.91
CA ASP A 61 2.96 24.67 -18.74
C ASP A 61 3.45 24.53 -20.19
N ARG A 62 2.54 24.60 -21.16
CA ARG A 62 2.86 24.42 -22.59
C ARG A 62 3.33 25.71 -23.24
N ASP A 63 3.02 26.86 -22.65
CA ASP A 63 3.34 28.16 -23.24
C ASP A 63 4.76 28.59 -22.84
N ASP A 64 5.13 28.42 -21.56
CA ASP A 64 6.45 28.80 -21.04
C ASP A 64 7.41 27.61 -20.81
N PHE A 65 6.95 26.36 -21.00
CA PHE A 65 7.68 25.11 -20.78
C PHE A 65 8.22 24.92 -19.35
N LYS A 66 7.74 25.70 -18.37
CA LYS A 66 8.16 25.62 -16.96
C LYS A 66 7.22 24.75 -16.15
N LEU A 67 7.76 24.21 -15.06
CA LEU A 67 6.96 23.52 -14.05
C LEU A 67 6.21 24.55 -13.20
N LYS A 68 4.91 24.29 -13.00
CA LYS A 68 4.03 25.00 -12.09
C LYS A 68 3.54 24.03 -11.02
N TYR A 69 3.49 24.50 -9.79
CA TYR A 69 3.09 23.73 -8.62
C TYR A 69 1.78 24.30 -8.12
N ARG A 70 0.67 23.60 -8.40
CA ARG A 70 -0.68 24.01 -8.00
C ARG A 70 -0.95 23.41 -6.63
N ILE A 71 -0.96 24.22 -5.59
CA ILE A 71 -1.16 23.80 -4.21
C ILE A 71 -2.60 24.10 -3.81
N ARG A 72 -3.26 23.12 -3.21
CA ARG A 72 -4.58 23.23 -2.59
C ARG A 72 -4.38 23.50 -1.10
N SER A 73 -4.79 24.68 -0.64
CA SER A 73 -4.74 25.05 0.78
C SER A 73 -6.03 25.77 1.16
N SER A 74 -6.72 25.29 2.19
CA SER A 74 -7.89 25.94 2.78
C SER A 74 -8.99 26.37 1.78
N GLY A 75 -9.21 25.58 0.73
CA GLY A 75 -10.22 25.86 -0.30
C GLY A 75 -9.75 26.78 -1.43
N GLU A 76 -8.55 27.32 -1.34
CA GLU A 76 -7.92 28.12 -2.39
C GLU A 76 -6.84 27.31 -3.12
N GLN A 77 -6.58 27.71 -4.38
CA GLN A 77 -5.52 27.15 -5.18
C GLN A 77 -4.44 28.22 -5.41
N ILE A 78 -3.23 27.94 -4.90
CA ILE A 78 -2.06 28.79 -5.06
C ILE A 78 -1.16 28.16 -6.11
N VAL A 79 -0.59 28.97 -7.00
CA VAL A 79 0.37 28.48 -8.01
C VAL A 79 1.75 29.02 -7.66
N LEU A 80 2.68 28.11 -7.39
CA LEU A 80 4.09 28.42 -7.16
C LEU A 80 4.95 28.05 -8.38
N ASN A 81 6.04 28.78 -8.55
CA ASN A 81 7.08 28.51 -9.54
C ASN A 81 8.23 27.68 -8.95
N ARG A 82 9.09 27.15 -9.82
CA ARG A 82 10.23 26.28 -9.46
C ARG A 82 11.20 26.89 -8.44
N ASP A 83 11.37 28.21 -8.44
CA ASP A 83 12.24 28.96 -7.54
C ASP A 83 11.65 29.18 -6.13
N GLN A 84 10.34 29.04 -5.99
CA GLN A 84 9.61 29.17 -4.73
C GLN A 84 9.49 27.84 -3.99
N VAL A 85 9.83 26.72 -4.63
CA VAL A 85 9.74 25.39 -4.03
C VAL A 85 11.08 24.65 -4.04
N LEU A 86 11.23 23.73 -3.11
CA LEU A 86 12.14 22.59 -3.21
C LEU A 86 11.31 21.43 -3.74
N HIS A 87 11.52 21.05 -5.00
CA HIS A 87 10.94 19.82 -5.53
C HIS A 87 12.00 18.81 -5.94
N ILE A 88 11.85 17.61 -5.38
CA ILE A 88 12.69 16.45 -5.60
C ILE A 88 11.81 15.42 -6.33
N PRO A 89 12.04 15.17 -7.62
CA PRO A 89 11.32 14.13 -8.35
C PRO A 89 11.84 12.75 -7.95
N GLY A 90 10.92 11.80 -7.77
CA GLY A 90 11.25 10.39 -7.70
C GLY A 90 11.56 9.80 -9.08
N PRO A 91 11.57 8.46 -9.20
CA PRO A 91 11.68 7.78 -10.50
C PRO A 91 10.65 8.33 -11.49
N SER A 92 11.05 8.57 -12.73
CA SER A 92 10.19 9.18 -13.75
C SER A 92 10.62 8.73 -15.14
N THR A 93 9.73 8.87 -16.11
CA THR A 93 10.02 8.57 -17.53
C THR A 93 10.61 9.76 -18.28
N ASP A 94 10.36 10.98 -17.81
CA ASP A 94 10.79 12.23 -18.44
C ASP A 94 11.85 13.00 -17.62
N GLY A 95 12.18 12.53 -16.42
CA GLY A 95 13.13 13.19 -15.50
C GLY A 95 12.56 14.41 -14.77
N LEU A 96 11.31 14.79 -15.00
CA LEU A 96 10.71 16.02 -14.48
C LEU A 96 9.66 15.75 -13.41
N ILE A 97 8.73 14.84 -13.67
CA ILE A 97 7.62 14.54 -12.76
C ILE A 97 7.71 13.07 -12.36
N GLY A 98 7.93 12.83 -11.07
CA GLY A 98 8.04 11.49 -10.52
C GLY A 98 6.73 10.71 -10.60
N MET A 99 6.83 9.42 -10.87
CA MET A 99 5.72 8.47 -10.80
C MET A 99 5.62 7.88 -9.40
N SER A 100 4.39 7.63 -8.93
CA SER A 100 4.18 6.94 -7.66
C SER A 100 4.58 5.47 -7.78
N LEU A 101 5.55 5.05 -6.95
CA LEU A 101 5.96 3.65 -6.86
C LEU A 101 4.85 2.77 -6.28
N LEU A 102 4.03 3.30 -5.38
CA LEU A 102 2.83 2.61 -4.89
C LEU A 102 1.85 2.34 -6.02
N THR A 103 1.54 3.34 -6.85
CA THR A 103 0.65 3.17 -8.00
C THR A 103 1.22 2.17 -9.00
N TYR A 104 2.54 2.21 -9.24
CA TYR A 104 3.23 1.24 -10.09
C TYR A 104 3.11 -0.20 -9.56
N ALA A 105 3.27 -0.39 -8.25
CA ALA A 105 3.19 -1.72 -7.63
C ALA A 105 1.76 -2.16 -7.28
N ALA A 106 0.74 -1.31 -7.45
CA ALA A 106 -0.61 -1.53 -6.96
C ALA A 106 -1.25 -2.84 -7.48
N ALA A 107 -0.96 -3.23 -8.73
CA ALA A 107 -1.46 -4.46 -9.31
C ALA A 107 -0.88 -5.72 -8.63
N ALA A 108 0.43 -5.71 -8.36
CA ALA A 108 1.11 -6.81 -7.67
C ALA A 108 0.66 -6.93 -6.21
N ILE A 109 0.51 -5.80 -5.51
CA ILE A 109 -0.01 -5.76 -4.14
C ILE A 109 -1.43 -6.34 -4.09
N ARG A 110 -2.31 -5.88 -5.01
CA ARG A 110 -3.69 -6.36 -5.10
C ARG A 110 -3.74 -7.87 -5.33
N LEU A 111 -2.92 -8.38 -6.25
CA LEU A 111 -2.83 -9.82 -6.51
C LEU A 111 -2.45 -10.60 -5.24
N GLY A 112 -1.44 -10.13 -4.50
CA GLY A 112 -1.04 -10.72 -3.23
C GLY A 112 -2.18 -10.75 -2.19
N THR A 113 -2.88 -9.63 -2.02
CA THR A 113 -4.04 -9.56 -1.11
C THR A 113 -5.18 -10.50 -1.55
N THR A 114 -5.44 -10.61 -2.85
CA THR A 114 -6.45 -11.54 -3.38
C THR A 114 -6.07 -13.00 -3.10
N TYR A 115 -4.80 -13.37 -3.25
CA TYR A 115 -4.34 -14.72 -2.91
C TYR A 115 -4.46 -15.03 -1.42
N ASP A 116 -4.13 -14.07 -0.55
CA ASP A 116 -4.29 -14.23 0.89
C ASP A 116 -5.77 -14.42 1.29
N GLN A 117 -6.67 -13.60 0.73
CA GLN A 117 -8.11 -13.75 0.92
C GLN A 117 -8.63 -15.10 0.41
N PHE A 118 -8.15 -15.55 -0.76
CA PHE A 118 -8.49 -16.88 -1.27
C PHE A 118 -8.01 -17.97 -0.32
N GLY A 119 -6.78 -17.91 0.18
CA GLY A 119 -6.24 -18.88 1.13
C GLY A 119 -7.05 -18.93 2.42
N GLN A 120 -7.35 -17.77 3.00
CA GLN A 120 -8.20 -17.67 4.20
C GLN A 120 -9.59 -18.29 3.97
N GLN A 121 -10.24 -17.96 2.85
CA GLN A 121 -11.55 -18.50 2.50
C GLN A 121 -11.49 -20.01 2.23
N PHE A 122 -10.43 -20.48 1.56
CA PHE A 122 -10.18 -21.89 1.30
C PHE A 122 -9.99 -22.67 2.60
N TYR A 123 -9.25 -22.16 3.59
CA TYR A 123 -9.12 -22.86 4.87
C TYR A 123 -10.36 -22.74 5.76
N LYS A 124 -11.08 -21.62 5.68
CA LYS A 124 -12.29 -21.39 6.48
C LYS A 124 -13.50 -22.20 5.99
N ASN A 125 -13.70 -22.23 4.66
CA ASN A 125 -14.88 -22.80 4.02
C ASN A 125 -14.56 -23.99 3.12
N GLY A 126 -13.28 -24.33 2.93
CA GLY A 126 -12.87 -25.50 2.19
C GLY A 126 -13.34 -26.74 2.92
N ALA A 127 -14.51 -27.21 2.52
CA ALA A 127 -14.86 -28.62 2.56
C ALA A 127 -13.88 -29.34 1.63
N LEU A 128 -12.64 -29.51 2.10
CA LEU A 128 -11.74 -30.54 1.61
C LEU A 128 -12.39 -31.87 2.02
N SER A 129 -13.41 -32.31 1.27
CA SER A 129 -13.90 -33.68 1.43
C SER A 129 -12.76 -34.58 0.99
N SER A 130 -12.06 -35.19 1.95
CA SER A 130 -11.02 -36.18 1.67
C SER A 130 -11.58 -37.41 0.95
N GLY A 131 -12.91 -37.52 0.88
CA GLY A 131 -13.69 -38.47 0.08
C GLY A 131 -15.18 -38.18 0.27
N VAL A 132 -16.00 -38.72 -0.62
CA VAL A 132 -17.47 -38.73 -0.50
C VAL A 132 -17.90 -40.19 -0.37
N PHE A 133 -18.77 -40.47 0.59
CA PHE A 133 -19.43 -41.77 0.68
C PHE A 133 -20.80 -41.67 0.03
N GLU A 134 -21.00 -42.47 -1.00
CA GLU A 134 -22.29 -42.65 -1.66
C GLU A 134 -22.81 -44.04 -1.29
N ALA A 135 -24.07 -44.11 -0.87
CA ALA A 135 -24.74 -45.36 -0.55
C ALA A 135 -25.94 -45.55 -1.47
N GLU A 136 -26.04 -46.70 -2.12
CA GLU A 136 -27.10 -47.00 -3.09
C GLU A 136 -28.48 -47.21 -2.44
N GLN A 137 -28.54 -47.44 -1.13
CA GLN A 137 -29.78 -47.65 -0.37
C GLN A 137 -29.89 -46.70 0.82
N PHE A 138 -31.11 -46.23 1.09
CA PHE A 138 -31.39 -45.39 2.27
C PHE A 138 -31.17 -46.19 3.56
N TYR A 139 -30.15 -45.80 4.33
CA TYR A 139 -29.97 -46.32 5.69
C TYR A 139 -31.12 -45.83 6.60
N LYS A 140 -31.55 -46.69 7.53
CA LYS A 140 -32.34 -46.24 8.69
C LYS A 140 -31.49 -45.27 9.53
N ASP A 141 -32.12 -44.30 10.22
CA ASP A 141 -31.42 -43.25 10.99
C ASP A 141 -30.34 -43.78 11.95
N GLU A 142 -30.57 -44.92 12.60
CA GLU A 142 -29.58 -45.58 13.46
C GLU A 142 -28.32 -46.04 12.70
N ALA A 143 -28.49 -46.66 11.54
CA ALA A 143 -27.37 -47.17 10.73
C ALA A 143 -26.55 -46.00 10.14
N TYR A 144 -27.23 -44.93 9.72
CA TYR A 144 -26.57 -43.71 9.25
C TYR A 144 -25.74 -43.04 10.36
N ASN A 145 -26.31 -42.91 11.57
CA ASN A 145 -25.59 -42.32 12.70
C ASN A 145 -24.39 -43.17 13.14
N ARG A 146 -24.53 -44.50 13.14
CA ARG A 146 -23.42 -45.41 13.43
C ARG A 146 -22.30 -45.30 12.40
N LEU A 147 -22.62 -45.28 11.12
CA LEU A 147 -21.65 -45.08 10.04
C LEU A 147 -20.92 -43.73 10.20
N LYS A 148 -21.66 -42.66 10.49
CA LYS A 148 -21.10 -41.33 10.72
C LYS A 148 -20.13 -41.30 11.92
N GLU A 149 -20.45 -42.00 13.02
CA GLU A 149 -19.57 -42.12 14.18
C GLU A 149 -18.31 -42.94 13.88
N ASP A 150 -18.45 -44.10 13.22
CA ASP A 150 -17.32 -44.96 12.86
C ASP A 150 -16.39 -44.25 11.87
N LEU A 151 -16.95 -43.50 10.91
CA LEU A 151 -16.18 -42.69 9.97
C LEU A 151 -15.39 -41.60 10.69
N ARG A 152 -16.05 -40.88 11.61
CA ARG A 152 -15.39 -39.84 12.41
C ARG A 152 -14.27 -40.43 13.28
N LYS A 153 -14.49 -41.59 13.90
CA LYS A 153 -13.51 -42.20 14.82
C LYS A 153 -12.29 -42.77 14.09
N ASN A 154 -12.50 -43.44 12.96
CA ASN A 154 -11.47 -44.27 12.33
C ASN A 154 -10.75 -43.60 11.16
N TYR A 155 -11.36 -42.59 10.51
CA TYR A 155 -10.84 -42.02 9.27
C TYR A 155 -10.71 -40.49 9.28
N THR A 156 -11.03 -39.81 10.38
CA THR A 156 -10.78 -38.36 10.53
C THR A 156 -9.64 -38.07 11.52
N GLY A 157 -8.94 -36.95 11.32
CA GLY A 157 -7.82 -36.52 12.15
C GLY A 157 -6.46 -37.06 11.70
N LEU A 158 -5.38 -36.37 12.13
CA LEU A 158 -4.00 -36.62 11.69
C LEU A 158 -3.53 -38.05 11.99
N MET A 159 -3.94 -38.63 13.13
CA MET A 159 -3.57 -39.97 13.58
C MET A 159 -4.14 -41.10 12.72
N ASN A 160 -5.15 -40.81 11.89
CA ASN A 160 -5.86 -41.79 11.07
C ASN A 160 -5.52 -41.67 9.57
N ALA A 161 -4.57 -40.81 9.21
CA ALA A 161 -4.15 -40.61 7.82
C ALA A 161 -3.53 -41.89 7.23
N GLY A 162 -3.96 -42.29 6.04
CA GLY A 162 -3.46 -43.47 5.33
C GLY A 162 -4.01 -44.82 5.80
N LYS A 163 -5.00 -44.84 6.72
CA LYS A 163 -5.70 -46.07 7.08
C LYS A 163 -6.56 -46.56 5.90
N PRO A 164 -6.38 -47.81 5.42
CA PRO A 164 -7.21 -48.38 4.37
C PRO A 164 -8.67 -48.45 4.83
N MET A 165 -9.58 -48.11 3.93
CA MET A 165 -11.01 -48.10 4.21
C MET A 165 -11.64 -49.45 3.92
N LEU A 166 -12.42 -49.96 4.87
CA LEU A 166 -13.25 -51.14 4.63
C LEU A 166 -14.49 -50.70 3.83
N LEU A 167 -14.75 -51.37 2.71
CA LEU A 167 -15.93 -51.17 1.87
C LEU A 167 -16.70 -52.50 1.81
N GLU A 168 -17.96 -52.49 2.24
CA GLU A 168 -18.93 -53.60 2.17
C GLU A 168 -20.20 -53.14 1.47
#